data_AF-K0SXT5-F1
#
_entry.id   AF-K0SXT5-F1
#
_cell.length_a   1.000
_cell.length_b   1.000
_cell.length_c   1.000
_cell.angle_alpha   90.00
_cell.angle_beta   90.00
_cell.angle_gamma   90.00
#
_symmetry.space_group_name_H-M   'P 1'
#
loop_
_entity.id
_entity.type
_entity.pdbx_description
1 polymer ?
#
loop_
_entity_poly.entity_id
_entity_poly.type
_entity_poly.pdbx_seq_one_letter_code
_entity_poly.pdbx_strand_id
1 'polypeptide(L)'
;MLVETSAVRRDRAKPRRAAYSPTIVRQSHRGKSLDADKMPHHLDRYLETALPALGLDAETYGPYLTGSDEGDVELDDIIELFQASSESHSDDDEAWTKFKHDIIGRRREFLSAENERREQEASNIKKKKAEELQKEIDASQQNAVELEARKIALLETAKLENMPAEKAALMAKFGYEDDGEGSTQKVPTNKDHAVAVNLANAQKARNLNKTTKLEEQKKTKAAKQSRDEKKEQRRMKSTKHERKR
;
A
#
# COMPACT_ATOMS: atom_id res chain seq x y z
N MET A 1 48.29 62.53 -9.30
CA MET A 1 48.27 61.74 -8.05
C MET A 1 47.03 60.89 -8.08
N LEU A 2 47.21 59.58 -8.30
CA LEU A 2 46.15 58.58 -8.38
C LEU A 2 45.98 57.94 -6.99
N VAL A 3 44.75 57.91 -6.48
CA VAL A 3 44.35 56.97 -5.44
C VAL A 3 42.96 56.45 -5.81
N GLU A 4 42.94 55.34 -6.55
CA GLU A 4 41.73 54.57 -6.83
C GLU A 4 41.43 53.62 -5.66
N THR A 5 40.16 53.56 -5.32
CA THR A 5 39.57 52.78 -4.23
C THR A 5 39.45 51.30 -4.60
N SER A 6 39.98 50.43 -3.74
CA SER A 6 39.99 48.98 -3.93
C SER A 6 38.64 48.36 -3.55
N ALA A 7 37.89 47.87 -4.53
CA ALA A 7 36.70 47.05 -4.33
C ALA A 7 37.08 45.56 -4.26
N VAL A 8 37.16 44.99 -3.06
CA VAL A 8 37.37 43.55 -2.84
C VAL A 8 36.02 42.82 -2.89
N ARG A 9 35.65 42.28 -4.05
CA ARG A 9 34.56 41.30 -4.18
C ARG A 9 35.07 39.93 -3.72
N ARG A 10 34.57 39.43 -2.59
CA ARG A 10 34.80 38.05 -2.15
C ARG A 10 33.86 37.12 -2.92
N ASP A 11 34.40 36.42 -3.92
CA ASP A 11 33.78 35.23 -4.48
C ASP A 11 33.75 34.12 -3.42
N ARG A 12 32.57 33.90 -2.81
CA ARG A 12 32.31 32.67 -2.06
C ARG A 12 31.74 31.64 -3.03
N ALA A 13 32.65 30.80 -3.52
CA ALA A 13 32.32 29.56 -4.21
C ALA A 13 31.38 28.71 -3.34
N LYS A 14 30.19 28.37 -3.87
CA LYS A 14 29.29 27.38 -3.28
C LYS A 14 29.82 25.98 -3.61
N PRO A 15 30.01 25.06 -2.65
CA PRO A 15 30.26 23.66 -2.98
C PRO A 15 28.96 23.07 -3.56
N ARG A 16 29.00 22.66 -4.82
CA ARG A 16 27.98 21.82 -5.44
C ARG A 16 28.00 20.45 -4.75
N ARG A 17 27.17 20.27 -3.72
CA ARG A 17 26.82 18.93 -3.24
C ARG A 17 26.02 18.25 -4.35
N ALA A 18 26.68 17.35 -5.08
CA ALA A 18 26.02 16.39 -5.95
C ALA A 18 25.04 15.58 -5.08
N ALA A 19 23.75 15.86 -5.22
CA ALA A 19 22.71 15.02 -4.68
C ALA A 19 22.69 13.72 -5.50
N TYR A 20 23.44 12.72 -5.05
CA TYR A 20 23.13 11.34 -5.39
C TYR A 20 21.79 11.01 -4.70
N SER A 21 20.71 11.30 -5.41
CA SER A 21 19.42 10.68 -5.12
C SER A 21 19.61 9.20 -5.45
N PRO A 22 19.48 8.26 -4.50
CA PRO A 22 19.43 6.85 -4.87
C PRO A 22 18.17 6.68 -5.71
N THR A 23 18.36 6.47 -7.00
CA THR A 23 17.29 6.01 -7.89
C THR A 23 16.80 4.70 -7.29
N ILE A 24 15.69 4.76 -6.55
CA ILE A 24 14.93 3.56 -6.20
C ILE A 24 14.42 3.07 -7.54
N VAL A 25 15.20 2.17 -8.13
CA VAL A 25 14.78 1.31 -9.22
C VAL A 25 13.58 0.57 -8.65
N ARG A 26 12.37 1.08 -8.92
CA ARG A 26 11.17 0.26 -8.87
C ARG A 26 11.41 -0.84 -9.89
N GLN A 27 11.97 -1.95 -9.43
CA GLN A 27 11.82 -3.22 -10.12
C GLN A 27 10.31 -3.39 -10.24
N SER A 28 9.78 -3.11 -11.42
CA SER A 28 8.51 -3.69 -11.80
C SER A 28 8.75 -5.19 -11.75
N HIS A 29 8.41 -5.82 -10.63
CA HIS A 29 8.01 -7.22 -10.60
C HIS A 29 6.68 -7.33 -11.37
N ARG A 30 6.70 -6.95 -12.65
CA ARG A 30 5.91 -7.62 -13.65
C ARG A 30 6.61 -8.96 -13.75
N GLY A 31 6.27 -9.85 -12.82
CA GLY A 31 6.71 -11.23 -12.87
C GLY A 31 6.27 -11.74 -14.23
N LYS A 32 7.17 -11.70 -15.20
CA LYS A 32 7.19 -12.73 -16.23
C LYS A 32 7.45 -13.99 -15.43
N SER A 33 6.38 -14.74 -15.15
CA SER A 33 6.51 -16.07 -14.61
C SER A 33 7.41 -16.81 -15.59
N LEU A 34 8.64 -17.08 -15.19
CA LEU A 34 9.62 -17.84 -15.98
C LEU A 34 9.19 -19.32 -16.15
N ASP A 35 7.99 -19.67 -15.67
CA ASP A 35 7.34 -20.98 -15.78
C ASP A 35 6.03 -20.94 -16.59
N ALA A 36 5.68 -19.82 -17.26
CA ALA A 36 4.49 -19.77 -18.12
C ALA A 36 4.59 -20.78 -19.28
N ASP A 37 5.80 -21.01 -19.80
CA ASP A 37 6.06 -21.93 -20.92
C ASP A 37 5.95 -23.42 -20.53
N LYS A 38 5.67 -23.75 -19.26
CA LYS A 38 5.56 -25.13 -18.76
C LYS A 38 4.20 -25.48 -18.17
N MET A 39 3.30 -24.52 -18.03
CA MET A 39 1.95 -24.80 -17.53
C MET A 39 1.11 -25.27 -18.71
N PRO A 40 0.51 -26.46 -18.65
CA PRO A 40 -0.38 -26.93 -19.70
C PRO A 40 -1.51 -25.91 -19.87
N HIS A 41 -1.79 -25.55 -21.11
CA HIS A 41 -2.85 -24.63 -21.44
C HIS A 41 -4.19 -25.23 -21.01
N HIS A 42 -5.13 -24.39 -20.59
CA HIS A 42 -6.43 -24.82 -20.07
C HIS A 42 -7.28 -25.62 -21.07
N LEU A 43 -6.92 -25.58 -22.36
CA LEU A 43 -7.54 -26.35 -23.43
C LEU A 43 -6.81 -27.65 -23.79
N ASP A 44 -5.55 -27.86 -23.41
CA ASP A 44 -4.70 -28.96 -23.92
C ASP A 44 -5.38 -30.32 -23.80
N ARG A 45 -5.80 -30.68 -22.59
CA ARG A 45 -6.48 -31.96 -22.31
C ARG A 45 -7.79 -32.12 -23.07
N TYR A 46 -8.49 -31.02 -23.35
CA TYR A 46 -9.72 -31.07 -24.14
C TYR A 46 -9.40 -31.31 -25.61
N LEU A 47 -8.44 -30.57 -26.15
CA LEU A 47 -8.03 -30.64 -27.56
C LEU A 47 -7.43 -32.00 -27.93
N GLU A 48 -6.69 -32.64 -27.01
CA GLU A 48 -6.20 -34.03 -27.16
C GLU A 48 -7.32 -35.04 -27.45
N THR A 49 -8.55 -34.76 -27.04
CA THR A 49 -9.70 -35.65 -27.24
C THR A 49 -10.65 -35.17 -28.32
N ALA A 50 -10.86 -33.85 -28.42
CA ALA A 50 -11.86 -33.27 -29.29
C ALA A 50 -11.38 -33.15 -30.75
N LEU A 51 -10.10 -32.82 -30.97
CA LEU A 51 -9.56 -32.71 -32.33
C LEU A 51 -9.55 -34.06 -33.05
N PRO A 52 -9.06 -35.17 -32.44
CA PRO A 52 -9.11 -36.47 -33.11
C PRO A 52 -10.53 -36.95 -33.39
N ALA A 53 -11.50 -36.59 -32.54
CA ALA A 53 -12.91 -36.90 -32.77
C ALA A 53 -13.48 -36.20 -34.02
N LEU A 54 -12.92 -35.04 -34.40
CA LEU A 54 -13.25 -34.30 -35.61
C LEU A 54 -12.36 -34.70 -36.80
N GLY A 55 -11.52 -35.72 -36.65
CA GLY A 55 -10.56 -36.16 -37.67
C GLY A 55 -9.36 -35.23 -37.84
N LEU A 56 -9.03 -34.43 -36.82
CA LEU A 56 -7.88 -33.52 -36.81
C LEU A 56 -6.80 -33.98 -35.83
N ASP A 57 -5.54 -33.80 -36.20
CA ASP A 57 -4.42 -34.11 -35.33
C ASP A 57 -4.24 -33.05 -34.23
N ALA A 58 -4.15 -33.49 -32.98
CA ALA A 58 -4.05 -32.58 -31.84
C ALA A 58 -2.71 -31.82 -31.80
N GLU A 59 -1.62 -32.43 -32.25
CA GLU A 59 -0.29 -31.80 -32.24
C GLU A 59 -0.18 -30.71 -33.31
N THR A 60 -0.78 -30.95 -34.49
CA THR A 60 -0.78 -30.00 -35.60
C THR A 60 -1.75 -28.85 -35.36
N TYR A 61 -2.99 -29.15 -34.96
CA TYR A 61 -4.07 -28.16 -34.91
C TYR A 61 -4.24 -27.52 -33.52
N GLY A 62 -3.86 -28.20 -32.44
CA GLY A 62 -3.94 -27.67 -31.07
C GLY A 62 -3.26 -26.30 -30.88
N PRO A 63 -2.02 -26.08 -31.39
CA PRO A 63 -1.32 -24.81 -31.25
C PRO A 63 -2.05 -23.59 -31.82
N TYR A 64 -2.91 -23.75 -32.83
CA TYR A 64 -3.68 -22.63 -33.37
C TYR A 64 -4.70 -22.10 -32.35
N LEU A 65 -5.26 -22.98 -31.51
CA LEU A 65 -6.23 -22.61 -30.47
C LEU A 65 -5.57 -22.17 -29.17
N THR A 66 -4.39 -22.69 -28.85
CA THR A 66 -3.67 -22.35 -27.61
C THR A 66 -2.68 -21.20 -27.76
N GLY A 67 -2.26 -20.91 -29.00
CA GLY A 67 -1.37 -19.79 -29.35
C GLY A 67 -2.11 -18.50 -29.74
N SER A 68 -3.42 -18.59 -30.00
CA SER A 68 -4.28 -17.45 -30.27
C SER A 68 -4.65 -16.75 -28.95
N ASP A 69 -3.95 -15.64 -28.67
CA ASP A 69 -4.36 -14.70 -27.62
C ASP A 69 -5.46 -13.73 -28.14
N GLU A 70 -5.75 -13.70 -29.44
CA GLU A 70 -6.55 -12.66 -30.10
C GLU A 70 -8.06 -13.00 -30.19
N GLY A 71 -8.75 -12.91 -29.04
CA GLY A 71 -10.21 -12.73 -29.01
C GLY A 71 -11.05 -13.88 -29.63
N ASP A 72 -12.34 -13.62 -29.88
CA ASP A 72 -13.29 -14.61 -30.38
C ASP A 72 -13.47 -14.53 -31.92
N VAL A 73 -12.95 -13.46 -32.55
CA VAL A 73 -13.02 -13.27 -34.01
C VAL A 73 -12.03 -14.19 -34.71
N GLU A 74 -10.84 -14.39 -34.13
CA GLU A 74 -9.86 -15.34 -34.66
C GLU A 74 -10.32 -16.80 -34.50
N LEU A 75 -11.14 -17.10 -33.48
CA LEU A 75 -11.68 -18.43 -33.27
C LEU A 75 -12.56 -18.87 -34.45
N ASP A 76 -13.34 -17.96 -35.04
CA ASP A 76 -14.22 -18.29 -36.16
C ASP A 76 -13.41 -18.64 -37.42
N ASP A 77 -12.36 -17.86 -37.71
CA ASP A 77 -11.44 -18.14 -38.81
C ASP A 77 -10.70 -19.48 -38.61
N ILE A 78 -10.30 -19.80 -37.37
CA ILE A 78 -9.66 -21.08 -37.04
C ILE A 78 -10.65 -22.24 -37.22
N ILE A 79 -11.90 -22.07 -36.79
CA ILE A 79 -12.94 -23.10 -36.93
C ILE A 79 -13.24 -23.35 -38.42
N GLU A 80 -13.34 -22.31 -39.24
CA GLU A 80 -13.51 -22.45 -40.69
C GLU A 80 -12.33 -23.19 -41.34
N LEU A 81 -11.09 -22.87 -40.93
CA LEU A 81 -9.90 -23.60 -41.37
C LEU A 81 -9.95 -25.09 -40.99
N PHE A 82 -10.39 -25.38 -39.76
CA PHE A 82 -10.48 -26.74 -39.23
C PHE A 82 -11.57 -27.54 -39.92
N GLN A 83 -12.71 -26.91 -40.20
CA GLN A 83 -13.81 -27.51 -40.96
C GLN A 83 -13.37 -27.85 -42.39
N ALA A 84 -12.65 -26.94 -43.07
CA ALA A 84 -12.09 -27.20 -44.39
C ALA A 84 -10.99 -28.28 -44.40
N SER A 85 -10.30 -28.46 -43.26
CA SER A 85 -9.23 -29.45 -43.10
C SER A 85 -9.71 -30.79 -42.54
N SER A 86 -10.97 -30.86 -42.07
CA SER A 86 -11.54 -32.08 -41.52
C SER A 86 -11.96 -33.02 -42.64
N GLU A 87 -11.43 -34.24 -42.61
CA GLU A 87 -11.76 -35.26 -43.59
C GLU A 87 -13.09 -35.97 -43.30
N SER A 88 -13.61 -35.84 -42.07
CA SER A 88 -14.71 -36.69 -41.57
C SER A 88 -15.98 -35.92 -41.21
N HIS A 89 -15.86 -34.64 -40.86
CA HIS A 89 -16.97 -33.84 -40.33
C HIS A 89 -17.09 -32.48 -41.04
N SER A 90 -16.60 -32.35 -42.28
CA SER A 90 -16.64 -31.07 -43.03
C SER A 90 -18.03 -30.46 -43.13
N ASP A 91 -19.07 -31.31 -43.20
CA ASP A 91 -20.47 -30.89 -43.41
C ASP A 91 -21.32 -30.99 -42.13
N ASP A 92 -20.72 -31.33 -40.98
CA ASP A 92 -21.41 -31.49 -39.70
C ASP A 92 -21.37 -30.17 -38.89
N ASP A 93 -22.25 -29.24 -39.27
CA ASP A 93 -22.37 -27.92 -38.61
C ASP A 93 -22.68 -28.04 -37.11
N GLU A 94 -23.35 -29.10 -36.67
CA GLU A 94 -23.70 -29.30 -35.27
C GLU A 94 -22.45 -29.63 -34.44
N ALA A 95 -21.58 -30.50 -34.96
CA ALA A 95 -20.31 -30.84 -34.33
C ALA A 95 -19.40 -29.61 -34.16
N TRP A 96 -19.27 -28.77 -35.20
CA TRP A 96 -18.46 -27.55 -35.14
C TRP A 96 -19.05 -26.49 -34.21
N THR A 97 -20.37 -26.32 -34.23
CA THR A 97 -21.07 -25.40 -33.33
C THR A 97 -20.83 -25.81 -31.88
N LYS A 98 -20.94 -27.11 -31.57
CA LYS A 98 -20.67 -27.64 -30.24
C LYS A 98 -19.21 -27.44 -29.83
N PHE A 99 -18.27 -27.79 -30.70
CA PHE A 99 -16.84 -27.64 -30.46
C PHE A 99 -16.46 -26.18 -30.14
N LYS A 100 -16.99 -25.22 -30.90
CA LYS A 100 -16.83 -23.78 -30.65
C LYS A 100 -17.39 -23.37 -29.29
N HIS A 101 -18.62 -23.80 -28.95
CA HIS A 101 -19.22 -23.49 -27.65
C HIS A 101 -18.40 -24.04 -26.49
N ASP A 102 -17.87 -25.26 -26.62
CA ASP A 102 -17.06 -25.90 -25.59
C ASP A 102 -15.73 -25.14 -25.37
N ILE A 103 -15.08 -24.65 -26.44
CA ILE A 103 -13.89 -23.80 -26.33
C ILE A 103 -14.20 -22.50 -25.59
N ILE A 104 -15.25 -21.79 -26.01
CA ILE A 104 -15.67 -20.52 -25.40
C ILE A 104 -16.04 -20.73 -23.92
N GLY A 105 -16.78 -21.79 -23.61
CA GLY A 105 -17.16 -22.16 -22.25
C GLY A 105 -15.94 -22.37 -21.36
N ARG A 106 -14.98 -23.18 -21.80
CA ARG A 106 -13.73 -23.45 -21.06
C ARG A 106 -12.87 -22.19 -20.89
N ARG A 107 -12.76 -21.35 -21.92
CA ARG A 107 -12.05 -20.05 -21.82
C ARG A 107 -12.69 -19.17 -20.75
N ARG A 108 -14.02 -19.10 -20.73
CA ARG A 108 -14.76 -18.31 -19.74
C ARG A 108 -14.57 -18.84 -18.32
N GLU A 109 -14.64 -20.15 -18.12
CA GLU A 109 -14.41 -20.79 -16.83
C GLU A 109 -12.98 -20.52 -16.33
N PHE A 110 -11.98 -20.69 -17.19
CA PHE A 110 -10.59 -20.40 -16.86
C PHE A 110 -10.39 -18.93 -16.45
N LEU A 111 -10.91 -17.99 -17.24
CA LEU A 111 -10.81 -16.56 -16.92
C LEU A 111 -11.54 -16.21 -15.61
N SER A 112 -12.67 -16.85 -15.32
CA SER A 112 -13.38 -16.67 -14.04
C SER A 112 -12.54 -17.16 -12.87
N ALA A 113 -12.02 -18.38 -12.95
CA ALA A 113 -11.18 -18.97 -11.90
C ALA A 113 -9.89 -18.18 -11.66
N GLU A 114 -9.25 -17.69 -12.73
CA GLU A 114 -8.05 -16.87 -12.63
C GLU A 114 -8.34 -15.50 -11.97
N ASN A 115 -9.49 -14.89 -12.30
CA ASN A 115 -9.92 -13.65 -11.65
C ASN A 115 -10.20 -13.86 -10.15
N GLU A 116 -10.87 -14.95 -9.78
CA GLU A 116 -11.13 -15.31 -8.39
C GLU A 116 -9.82 -15.54 -7.61
N ARG A 117 -8.88 -16.29 -8.20
CA ARG A 117 -7.55 -16.50 -7.61
C ARG A 117 -6.84 -15.17 -7.37
N ARG A 118 -6.81 -14.29 -8.37
CA ARG A 118 -6.19 -12.96 -8.27
C ARG A 118 -6.86 -12.11 -7.19
N GLU A 119 -8.19 -12.17 -7.06
CA GLU A 119 -8.92 -11.44 -6.03
C GLU A 119 -8.61 -11.98 -4.61
N GLN A 120 -8.54 -13.30 -4.45
CA GLN A 120 -8.14 -13.93 -3.19
C GLN A 120 -6.72 -13.55 -2.78
N GLU A 121 -5.77 -13.58 -3.72
CA GLU A 121 -4.40 -13.14 -3.48
C GLU A 121 -4.34 -11.66 -3.07
N ALA A 122 -5.08 -10.80 -3.77
CA ALA A 122 -5.16 -9.37 -3.44
C ALA A 122 -5.75 -9.15 -2.04
N SER A 123 -6.77 -9.92 -1.66
CA SER A 123 -7.37 -9.90 -0.32
C SER A 123 -6.36 -10.36 0.74
N ASN A 124 -5.64 -11.46 0.50
CA ASN A 124 -4.63 -11.99 1.40
C ASN A 124 -3.47 -11.02 1.60
N ILE A 125 -3.02 -10.34 0.53
CA ILE A 125 -1.98 -9.30 0.62
C ILE A 125 -2.48 -8.12 1.48
N LYS A 126 -3.73 -7.69 1.31
CA LYS A 126 -4.31 -6.62 2.13
C LYS A 126 -4.38 -7.02 3.60
N LYS A 127 -4.83 -8.25 3.91
CA LYS A 127 -4.88 -8.78 5.28
C LYS A 127 -3.49 -8.82 5.92
N LYS A 128 -2.50 -9.39 5.24
CA LYS A 128 -1.11 -9.44 5.73
C LYS A 128 -0.54 -8.05 6.01
N LYS A 129 -0.79 -7.07 5.12
CA LYS A 129 -0.36 -5.68 5.34
C LYS A 129 -1.07 -5.03 6.52
N ALA A 130 -2.35 -5.29 6.71
CA ALA A 130 -3.09 -4.77 7.86
C ALA A 130 -2.56 -5.38 9.17
N GLU A 131 -2.28 -6.68 9.20
CA GLU A 131 -1.68 -7.36 10.35
C GLU A 131 -0.27 -6.84 10.66
N GLU A 132 0.55 -6.58 9.64
CA GLU A 132 1.89 -6.01 9.82
C GLU A 132 1.83 -4.59 10.41
N LEU A 133 0.95 -3.74 9.90
CA LEU A 133 0.72 -2.40 10.45
C LEU A 133 0.19 -2.45 11.90
N GLN A 134 -0.68 -3.42 12.22
CA GLN A 134 -1.19 -3.58 13.57
C GLN A 134 -0.06 -3.98 14.53
N LYS A 135 0.81 -4.92 14.15
CA LYS A 135 1.98 -5.30 14.95
C LYS A 135 2.93 -4.12 15.18
N GLU A 136 3.12 -3.26 14.18
CA GLU A 136 3.95 -2.06 14.33
C GLU A 136 3.34 -1.05 15.32
N ILE A 137 2.01 -0.87 15.27
CA ILE A 137 1.29 -0.02 16.24
C ILE A 137 1.45 -0.58 17.66
N ASP A 138 1.22 -1.87 17.84
CA ASP A 138 1.29 -2.51 19.15
C ASP A 138 2.72 -2.44 19.73
N ALA A 139 3.74 -2.69 18.91
CA ALA A 139 5.14 -2.53 19.30
C ALA A 139 5.47 -1.07 19.68
N SER A 140 4.95 -0.09 18.93
CA SER A 140 5.14 1.33 19.26
C SER A 140 4.45 1.71 20.57
N GLN A 141 3.29 1.14 20.88
CA GLN A 141 2.58 1.39 22.14
C GLN A 141 3.33 0.77 23.32
N GLN A 142 3.81 -0.47 23.18
CA GLN A 142 4.63 -1.13 24.20
C GLN A 142 5.92 -0.33 24.50
N ASN A 143 6.63 0.10 23.46
CA ASN A 143 7.83 0.93 23.61
C ASN A 143 7.52 2.27 24.30
N ALA A 144 6.36 2.88 24.02
CA ALA A 144 5.96 4.12 24.67
C ALA A 144 5.72 3.93 26.17
N VAL A 145 5.00 2.86 26.55
CA VAL A 145 4.75 2.50 27.96
C VAL A 145 6.06 2.19 28.69
N GLU A 146 6.98 1.46 28.06
CA GLU A 146 8.29 1.16 28.64
C GLU A 146 9.12 2.43 28.88
N LEU A 147 9.12 3.37 27.93
CA LEU A 147 9.79 4.65 28.09
C LEU A 147 9.17 5.51 29.19
N GLU A 148 7.85 5.48 29.36
CA GLU A 148 7.18 6.16 30.47
C GLU A 148 7.52 5.51 31.82
N ALA A 149 7.48 4.18 31.91
CA ALA A 149 7.89 3.45 33.12
C ALA A 149 9.34 3.75 33.50
N ARG A 150 10.26 3.79 32.51
CA ARG A 150 11.67 4.16 32.75
C ARG A 150 11.83 5.60 33.21
N LYS A 151 11.03 6.53 32.68
CA LYS A 151 11.02 7.93 33.14
C LYS A 151 10.52 8.05 34.58
N ILE A 152 9.47 7.31 34.93
CA ILE A 152 8.95 7.29 36.31
C ILE A 152 10.00 6.74 37.26
N ALA A 153 10.62 5.62 36.92
CA ALA A 153 11.70 5.04 37.73
C ALA A 153 12.88 6.00 37.91
N LEU A 154 13.31 6.71 36.85
CA LEU A 154 14.36 7.74 36.97
C LEU A 154 13.95 8.92 37.85
N LEU A 155 12.69 9.35 37.78
CA LEU A 155 12.19 10.41 38.65
C LEU A 155 12.10 9.95 40.11
N GLU A 156 11.78 8.68 40.37
CA GLU A 156 11.79 8.09 41.70
C GLU A 156 13.20 7.97 42.27
N THR A 157 14.17 7.49 41.48
CA THR A 157 15.58 7.44 41.91
C THR A 157 16.14 8.83 42.13
N ALA A 158 15.84 9.79 41.24
CA ALA A 158 16.30 11.18 41.40
C ALA A 158 15.66 11.90 42.60
N LYS A 159 14.43 11.52 43.00
CA LYS A 159 13.80 12.01 44.24
C LYS A 159 14.50 11.46 45.48
N LEU A 160 14.94 10.20 45.45
CA LEU A 160 15.67 9.57 46.54
C LEU A 160 17.10 10.15 46.70
N GLU A 161 17.81 10.38 45.59
CA GLU A 161 19.17 10.94 45.60
C GLU A 161 19.22 12.43 46.00
N ASN A 162 18.17 13.22 45.71
CA ASN A 162 18.10 14.64 46.10
C ASN A 162 17.39 14.88 47.45
N MET A 163 17.11 13.83 48.24
CA MET A 163 16.64 14.04 49.62
C MET A 163 17.83 14.36 50.54
N PRO A 164 17.85 15.51 51.23
CA PRO A 164 18.89 15.79 52.21
C PRO A 164 18.83 14.74 53.33
N ALA A 165 19.99 14.27 53.79
CA ALA A 165 20.11 13.15 54.74
C ALA A 165 19.25 13.32 56.00
N GLU A 166 19.05 14.56 56.45
CA GLU A 166 18.18 14.90 57.58
C GLU A 166 16.69 14.62 57.29
N LYS A 167 16.21 14.88 56.07
CA LYS A 167 14.82 14.60 55.67
C LYS A 167 14.57 13.11 55.47
N ALA A 168 15.54 12.37 54.95
CA ALA A 168 15.47 10.91 54.87
C ALA A 168 15.47 10.26 56.27
N ALA A 169 16.29 10.77 57.19
CA ALA A 169 16.30 10.34 58.59
C ALA A 169 14.99 10.70 59.33
N LEU A 170 14.40 11.87 59.05
CA LEU A 170 13.09 12.26 59.57
C LEU A 170 11.96 11.37 59.04
N MET A 171 11.96 10.99 57.76
CA MET A 171 11.00 10.03 57.21
C MET A 171 11.19 8.60 57.74
N ALA A 172 12.42 8.17 58.03
CA ALA A 172 12.66 6.86 58.64
C ALA A 172 12.27 6.83 60.13
N LYS A 173 12.36 7.98 60.83
CA LYS A 173 12.07 8.11 62.26
C LYS A 173 10.63 8.49 62.58
N PHE A 174 9.96 9.20 61.66
CA PHE A 174 8.59 9.71 61.81
C PHE A 174 7.70 9.36 60.60
N GLY A 175 8.12 8.44 59.74
CA GLY A 175 7.27 7.82 58.72
C GLY A 175 6.29 6.89 59.39
N TYR A 176 5.28 7.50 60.01
CA TYR A 176 4.13 6.80 60.57
C TYR A 176 3.37 6.10 59.45
N GLU A 177 2.93 4.87 59.73
CA GLU A 177 1.76 4.26 59.10
C GLU A 177 0.64 5.31 59.03
N ASP A 178 0.10 5.54 57.83
CA ASP A 178 -0.89 6.57 57.54
C ASP A 178 -2.23 6.21 58.20
N ASP A 179 -2.33 6.54 59.49
CA ASP A 179 -3.58 6.89 60.15
C ASP A 179 -3.51 8.36 60.53
N GLY A 180 -4.03 9.22 59.65
CA GLY A 180 -4.65 10.48 60.07
C GLY A 180 -3.90 11.77 59.77
N GLU A 181 -4.50 12.53 58.85
CA GLU A 181 -4.77 13.96 58.97
C GLU A 181 -3.58 14.95 59.01
N GLY A 182 -3.39 15.66 57.89
CA GLY A 182 -2.72 16.96 57.92
C GLY A 182 -2.00 17.37 56.64
N SER A 183 -2.71 17.65 55.56
CA SER A 183 -2.16 18.44 54.45
C SER A 183 -2.95 19.74 54.29
N THR A 184 -2.32 20.87 54.63
CA THR A 184 -2.74 22.19 54.15
C THR A 184 -2.47 22.29 52.66
N GLN A 185 -3.29 21.59 51.89
CA GLN A 185 -3.42 21.73 50.45
C GLN A 185 -4.07 23.10 50.23
N LYS A 186 -3.36 24.06 49.63
CA LYS A 186 -3.99 25.30 49.14
C LYS A 186 -5.07 24.87 48.16
N VAL A 187 -6.32 24.96 48.59
CA VAL A 187 -7.49 24.68 47.76
C VAL A 187 -7.41 25.64 46.56
N PRO A 188 -7.29 25.12 45.32
CA PRO A 188 -7.17 25.97 44.15
C PRO A 188 -8.39 26.88 44.07
N THR A 189 -8.16 28.19 44.07
CA THR A 189 -9.25 29.15 44.01
C THR A 189 -9.78 29.21 42.58
N ASN A 190 -11.03 29.65 42.38
CA ASN A 190 -11.60 29.84 41.03
C ASN A 190 -10.71 30.73 40.13
N LYS A 191 -9.92 31.62 40.73
CA LYS A 191 -8.96 32.47 40.03
C LYS A 191 -7.79 31.67 39.46
N ASP A 192 -7.27 30.70 40.19
CA ASP A 192 -6.18 29.82 39.73
C ASP A 192 -6.65 28.91 38.60
N HIS A 193 -7.89 28.43 38.69
CA HIS A 193 -8.50 27.62 37.63
C HIS A 193 -8.71 28.43 36.34
N ALA A 194 -9.12 29.70 36.45
CA ALA A 194 -9.27 30.60 35.30
C ALA A 194 -7.92 30.92 34.64
N VAL A 195 -6.87 31.13 35.44
CA VAL A 195 -5.51 31.36 34.92
C VAL A 195 -4.96 30.12 34.22
N ALA A 196 -5.17 28.93 34.78
CA ALA A 196 -4.77 27.66 34.17
C ALA A 196 -5.50 27.41 32.83
N VAL A 197 -6.81 27.67 32.78
CA VAL A 197 -7.61 27.54 31.54
C VAL A 197 -7.14 28.53 30.48
N ASN A 198 -6.88 29.79 30.85
CA ASN A 198 -6.39 30.79 29.91
C ASN A 198 -4.98 30.48 29.39
N LEU A 199 -4.10 29.95 30.24
CA LEU A 199 -2.76 29.52 29.84
C LEU A 199 -2.83 28.33 28.87
N ALA A 200 -3.67 27.34 29.17
CA ALA A 200 -3.89 26.17 28.31
C ALA A 200 -4.48 26.58 26.95
N ASN A 201 -5.45 27.51 26.93
CA ASN A 201 -6.03 28.04 25.70
C ASN A 201 -5.01 28.86 24.89
N ALA A 202 -4.17 29.66 25.54
CA ALA A 202 -3.10 30.41 24.88
C ALA A 202 -2.03 29.48 24.27
N GLN A 203 -1.69 28.38 24.95
CA GLN A 203 -0.78 27.36 24.41
C GLN A 203 -1.39 26.61 23.22
N LYS A 204 -2.68 26.24 23.29
CA LYS A 204 -3.41 25.64 22.16
C LYS A 204 -3.48 26.57 20.96
N ALA A 205 -3.77 27.87 21.16
CA ALA A 205 -3.80 28.87 20.10
C ALA A 205 -2.43 29.09 19.45
N ARG A 206 -1.34 29.04 20.23
CA ARG A 206 0.04 29.10 19.69
C ARG A 206 0.41 27.88 18.85
N ASN A 207 -0.17 26.72 19.14
CA ASN A 207 0.07 25.49 18.39
C ASN A 207 -0.84 25.34 17.15
N LEU A 208 -2.03 25.95 17.15
CA LEU A 208 -2.95 25.97 16.01
C LEU A 208 -2.40 26.71 14.78
N ASN A 209 -1.53 27.70 14.96
CA ASN A 209 -0.97 28.51 13.87
C ASN A 209 0.37 28.00 13.31
N LYS A 210 0.89 26.88 13.82
CA LYS A 210 2.07 26.21 13.24
C LYS A 210 1.60 24.96 12.52
N THR A 211 1.14 25.11 11.28
CA THR A 211 1.08 23.97 10.36
C THR A 211 2.49 23.41 10.28
N THR A 212 2.69 22.22 10.86
CA THR A 212 4.01 21.60 10.77
C THR A 212 4.29 21.30 9.30
N LYS A 213 5.56 21.37 8.88
CA LYS A 213 5.96 21.03 7.50
C LYS A 213 5.41 19.67 7.04
N LEU A 214 5.20 18.75 8.00
CA LEU A 214 4.55 17.45 7.80
C LEU A 214 3.06 17.56 7.45
N GLU A 215 2.29 18.45 8.08
CA GLU A 215 0.88 18.65 7.76
C GLU A 215 0.67 19.32 6.40
N GLU A 216 1.53 20.27 6.02
CA GLU A 216 1.50 20.86 4.67
C GLU A 216 1.88 19.84 3.59
N GLN A 217 2.85 18.97 3.88
CA GLN A 217 3.18 17.85 3.00
C GLN A 217 2.02 16.84 2.88
N LYS A 218 1.32 16.54 3.98
CA LYS A 218 0.12 15.69 3.93
C LYS A 218 -1.00 16.33 3.12
N LYS A 219 -1.27 17.64 3.31
CA LYS A 219 -2.27 18.38 2.53
C LYS A 219 -1.94 18.42 1.03
N THR A 220 -0.68 18.66 0.67
CA THR A 220 -0.24 18.66 -0.73
C THR A 220 -0.27 17.26 -1.36
N LYS A 221 0.04 16.21 -0.60
CA LYS A 221 -0.10 14.81 -1.07
C LYS A 221 -1.57 14.43 -1.30
N ALA A 222 -2.47 14.77 -0.38
CA ALA A 222 -3.90 14.55 -0.52
C ALA A 222 -4.49 15.32 -1.72
N ALA A 223 -4.06 16.57 -1.94
CA ALA A 223 -4.49 17.37 -3.09
C ALA A 223 -4.01 16.79 -4.44
N LYS A 224 -2.81 16.18 -4.47
CA LYS A 224 -2.33 15.46 -5.67
C LYS A 224 -3.16 14.21 -5.94
N GLN A 225 -3.42 13.40 -4.91
CA GLN A 225 -4.24 12.18 -5.03
C GLN A 225 -5.64 12.47 -5.56
N SER A 226 -6.34 13.47 -5.01
CA SER A 226 -7.70 13.80 -5.48
C SER A 226 -7.71 14.34 -6.93
N ARG A 227 -6.63 14.99 -7.37
CA ARG A 227 -6.48 15.44 -8.76
C ARG A 227 -6.28 14.27 -9.71
N ASP A 228 -5.50 13.26 -9.30
CA ASP A 228 -5.23 12.09 -10.11
C ASP A 228 -6.47 11.18 -10.19
N GLU A 229 -7.21 11.00 -9.09
CA GLU A 229 -8.52 10.34 -9.07
C GLU A 229 -9.54 11.03 -10.00
N LYS A 230 -9.61 12.37 -9.98
CA LYS A 230 -10.46 13.13 -10.91
C LYS A 230 -10.05 12.95 -12.37
N LYS A 231 -8.75 12.81 -12.67
CA LYS A 231 -8.28 12.53 -14.04
C LYS A 231 -8.64 11.12 -14.47
N GLU A 232 -8.53 10.15 -13.58
CA GLU A 232 -8.89 8.75 -13.84
C GLU A 232 -10.40 8.58 -14.05
N GLN A 233 -11.23 9.25 -13.25
CA GLN A 233 -12.68 9.30 -13.47
C GLN A 233 -13.05 9.93 -14.82
N ARG A 234 -12.30 10.93 -15.30
CA ARG A 234 -12.52 11.52 -16.64
C ARG A 234 -12.15 10.54 -17.75
N ARG A 235 -11.04 9.81 -17.61
CA ARG A 235 -10.63 8.76 -18.57
C ARG A 235 -11.67 7.63 -18.64
N MET A 236 -12.17 7.18 -17.49
CA MET A 236 -13.21 6.15 -17.43
C MET A 236 -14.55 6.60 -18.04
N LYS A 237 -14.86 7.91 -17.98
CA LYS A 237 -16.05 8.47 -18.64
C LYS A 237 -15.86 8.61 -20.15
N SER A 238 -14.67 8.98 -20.63
CA SER A 238 -14.40 9.11 -22.07
C SER A 238 -14.41 7.74 -22.77
N THR A 239 -13.82 6.71 -22.15
CA THR A 239 -13.86 5.34 -22.70
C THR A 239 -15.27 4.74 -22.74
N LYS A 240 -16.21 5.25 -21.94
CA LYS A 240 -17.60 4.80 -21.90
C LYS A 240 -18.48 5.43 -23.00
N HIS A 241 -18.05 6.50 -23.66
CA HIS A 241 -18.82 7.15 -24.74
C HIS A 241 -18.32 6.81 -26.16
N GLU A 242 -17.12 6.23 -26.33
CA GLU A 242 -16.63 5.79 -27.64
C GLU A 242 -17.19 4.44 -28.12
N ARG A 243 -17.92 3.69 -27.27
CA ARG A 243 -18.58 2.42 -27.64
C ARG A 243 -20.05 2.55 -28.07
N LYS A 244 -20.54 3.77 -28.33
CA LYS A 244 -21.84 4.00 -28.99
C LYS A 244 -21.62 4.70 -30.33
N ARG A 245 -21.12 3.96 -31.30
CA ARG A 245 -21.37 4.19 -32.72
C ARG A 245 -21.76 2.86 -33.33
#